data_AF-A0A514YR16-F1
#
_entry.id   AF-A0A514YR16-F1
#
_cell.length_a   1.000
_cell.length_b   1.000
_cell.length_c   1.000
_cell.angle_alpha   90.00
_cell.angle_beta   90.00
_cell.angle_gamma   90.00
#
_symmetry.space_group_name_H-M   'P 1'
#
loop_
_entity.id
_entity.type
_entity.pdbx_description
1 polymer ?
#
loop_
_entity_poly.entity_id
_entity_poly.type
_entity_poly.pdbx_seq_one_letter_code
_entity_poly.pdbx_strand_id
1 'polypeptide(L)'
;MERVVRERMSIQDTNAITPQALINIRPVIASIKEFFGSSQLSQFMDQTNPLAELTHKRRLSALGPGGLTRERAGFEVRDVHSL
;
A
#
# COMPACT_ATOMS: atom_id res chain seq x y z
N MET A 1 -3.51 -2.64 -14.36
CA MET A 1 -2.94 -1.73 -15.37
C MET A 1 -2.72 -2.45 -16.70
N GLU A 2 -2.04 -3.61 -16.69
CA GLU A 2 -1.82 -4.44 -17.89
C GLU A 2 -3.10 -4.71 -18.71
N ARG A 3 -4.19 -5.14 -18.06
CA ARG A 3 -5.47 -5.39 -18.72
C ARG A 3 -5.97 -4.18 -19.52
N VAL A 4 -5.93 -2.99 -18.93
CA VAL A 4 -6.39 -1.74 -19.57
C VAL A 4 -5.51 -1.37 -20.76
N VAL A 5 -4.20 -1.60 -20.67
CA VAL A 5 -3.26 -1.39 -21.77
C VAL A 5 -3.56 -2.35 -22.92
N ARG A 6 -3.72 -3.65 -22.63
CA ARG A 6 -4.04 -4.67 -23.64
C ARG A 6 -5.37 -4.39 -24.34
N GLU A 7 -6.40 -4.01 -23.57
CA GLU A 7 -7.70 -3.61 -24.12
C GLU A 7 -7.56 -2.41 -25.07
N ARG A 8 -6.81 -1.36 -24.67
CA ARG A 8 -6.57 -0.19 -25.54
C ARG A 8 -5.77 -0.52 -26.81
N MET A 9 -4.79 -1.43 -26.71
CA MET A 9 -4.04 -1.91 -27.88
C MET A 9 -4.93 -2.68 -28.87
N SER A 10 -5.96 -3.36 -28.39
CA SER A 10 -6.87 -4.13 -29.25
C SER A 10 -7.90 -3.26 -29.99
N ILE A 11 -8.15 -2.03 -29.52
CA ILE A 11 -9.19 -1.13 -30.04
C ILE A 11 -8.59 -0.04 -30.96
N GLN A 12 -7.36 0.40 -30.72
CA GLN A 12 -6.72 1.47 -31.47
C GLN A 12 -6.02 0.95 -32.73
N ASP A 13 -6.02 1.76 -33.79
CA ASP A 13 -5.29 1.47 -35.02
C ASP A 13 -3.78 1.38 -34.75
N THR A 14 -3.19 0.26 -35.16
CA THR A 14 -1.76 -0.05 -35.04
C THR A 14 -0.85 1.02 -35.66
N ASN A 15 -1.31 1.71 -36.70
CA ASN A 15 -0.48 2.70 -37.42
C ASN A 15 -0.45 4.08 -36.72
N ALA A 16 -1.38 4.34 -35.80
CA ALA A 16 -1.50 5.61 -35.09
C ALA A 16 -1.27 5.49 -33.58
N ILE A 17 -0.94 4.30 -33.09
CA ILE A 17 -0.75 4.05 -31.66
C ILE A 17 0.51 4.76 -31.16
N THR A 18 0.37 5.48 -30.03
CA THR A 18 1.50 6.04 -29.29
C THR A 18 1.53 5.45 -27.89
N PRO A 19 2.71 5.25 -27.27
CA PRO A 19 2.82 4.72 -25.91
C PRO A 19 2.01 5.53 -24.89
N GLN A 20 1.90 6.84 -25.08
CA GLN A 20 1.16 7.74 -24.19
C GLN A 20 -0.36 7.50 -24.24
N ALA A 21 -0.92 7.13 -25.39
CA ALA A 21 -2.35 6.81 -25.52
C ALA A 21 -2.74 5.52 -24.77
N LEU A 22 -1.77 4.62 -24.57
CA LEU A 22 -1.98 3.34 -23.90
C LEU A 22 -1.98 3.46 -22.38
N ILE A 23 -1.28 4.44 -21.82
CA ILE A 23 -1.12 4.60 -20.37
C ILE A 23 -2.33 5.34 -19.78
N ASN A 24 -2.89 4.78 -18.72
CA ASN A 24 -3.88 5.46 -17.88
C ASN A 24 -3.33 5.55 -16.45
N ILE A 25 -3.09 6.77 -15.97
CA ILE A 25 -2.50 7.03 -14.65
C ILE A 25 -3.54 6.98 -13.52
N ARG A 26 -4.84 7.06 -13.82
CA ARG A 26 -5.90 7.14 -12.79
C ARG A 26 -5.87 5.97 -11.79
N PRO A 27 -5.69 4.71 -12.21
CA PRO A 27 -5.60 3.59 -11.26
C PRO A 27 -4.42 3.72 -10.30
N VAL A 28 -3.27 4.19 -10.79
CA VAL A 28 -2.07 4.40 -9.95
C VAL A 28 -2.32 5.46 -8.89
N ILE A 29 -2.89 6.60 -9.29
CA ILE A 29 -3.26 7.67 -8.36
C ILE A 29 -4.28 7.19 -7.33
N ALA A 30 -5.28 6.42 -7.77
CA ALA A 30 -6.31 5.87 -6.88
C ALA A 30 -5.68 4.94 -5.82
N SER A 31 -4.82 4.01 -6.23
CA SER A 31 -4.16 3.08 -5.29
C SER A 31 -3.27 3.81 -4.28
N ILE A 32 -2.55 4.86 -4.71
CA ILE A 32 -1.73 5.67 -3.80
C ILE A 32 -2.61 6.42 -2.79
N LYS A 33 -3.70 7.05 -3.26
CA LYS A 33 -4.64 7.78 -2.40
C LYS A 33 -5.33 6.87 -1.40
N GLU A 34 -5.74 5.68 -1.83
CA GLU A 34 -6.35 4.68 -0.96
C GLU A 34 -5.37 4.22 0.13
N PHE A 35 -4.12 3.93 -0.25
CA PHE A 35 -3.09 3.53 0.71
C PHE A 35 -2.87 4.62 1.78
N PHE A 36 -2.58 5.86 1.39
CA PHE A 36 -2.29 6.90 2.39
C PHE A 36 -3.53 7.45 3.09
N GLY A 37 -4.71 7.34 2.48
CA GLY A 37 -5.96 7.88 3.01
C GLY A 37 -6.69 6.97 3.99
N SER A 38 -6.60 5.65 3.84
CA SER A 38 -7.39 4.70 4.66
C SER A 38 -6.68 3.41 5.05
N SER A 39 -5.42 3.19 4.65
CA SER A 39 -4.68 2.01 5.09
C SER A 39 -4.49 1.99 6.60
N GLN A 40 -4.62 0.81 7.21
CA GLN A 40 -4.32 0.58 8.63
C GLN A 40 -2.86 0.91 9.00
N LEU A 41 -1.95 0.91 8.02
CA LEU A 41 -0.55 1.26 8.20
C LEU A 41 -0.29 2.78 8.07
N SER A 42 -1.23 3.54 7.50
CA SER A 42 -1.17 5.00 7.40
C SER A 42 -1.82 5.61 8.64
N GLN A 43 -1.06 5.68 9.74
CA GLN A 43 -1.56 6.14 11.04
C GLN A 43 -1.34 7.65 11.22
N PHE A 44 -2.24 8.30 11.96
CA PHE A 44 -2.01 9.67 12.42
C PHE A 44 -0.77 9.72 13.31
N MET A 45 0.13 10.67 13.02
CA MET A 45 1.40 10.80 13.74
C MET A 45 1.16 11.19 15.20
N ASP A 46 1.74 10.45 16.14
CA ASP A 46 1.85 10.89 17.53
C ASP A 46 2.90 12.01 17.64
N GLN A 47 2.41 13.22 17.91
CA GLN A 47 3.21 14.45 17.99
C GLN A 47 3.16 15.05 19.40
N THR A 48 2.94 14.23 20.43
CA THR A 48 2.91 14.69 21.83
C THR A 48 4.24 15.32 22.26
N ASN A 49 5.36 14.77 21.79
CA ASN A 49 6.72 15.28 22.02
C ASN A 49 7.69 14.63 21.01
N PRO A 50 8.94 15.13 20.86
CA PRO A 50 9.89 14.59 19.88
C PRO A 50 10.21 13.09 20.04
N LEU A 51 10.19 12.58 21.28
CA LEU A 51 10.44 11.16 21.55
C LEU A 51 9.26 10.29 21.08
N ALA A 52 8.03 10.76 21.26
CA ALA A 52 6.83 10.09 20.78
C ALA A 52 6.85 9.97 19.24
N GLU A 53 7.19 11.05 18.54
CA GLU A 53 7.33 11.05 17.07
C GLU A 53 8.38 10.05 16.60
N LEU A 54 9.56 10.04 17.24
CA LEU A 54 10.64 9.12 16.91
C LEU A 54 10.24 7.67 17.14
N THR A 55 9.58 7.39 18.27
CA THR A 55 9.12 6.04 18.63
C THR A 55 8.04 5.56 17.67
N HIS A 56 7.11 6.44 17.26
CA HIS A 56 6.05 6.10 16.33
C HIS A 56 6.60 5.75 14.94
N LYS A 57 7.53 6.53 14.41
CA LYS A 57 8.18 6.27 13.11
C LYS A 57 9.02 4.98 13.10
N ARG A 58 9.53 4.55 14.25
CA ARG A 58 10.36 3.34 14.41
C ARG A 58 9.55 2.10 14.81
N ARG A 59 8.23 2.23 14.99
CA ARG A 59 7.37 1.12 15.42
C ARG A 59 7.21 0.10 14.29
N LEU A 60 7.44 -1.16 14.59
CA LEU A 60 7.14 -2.29 13.71
C LEU A 60 5.76 -2.87 14.04
N SER A 61 5.02 -3.31 13.02
CA SER A 61 3.70 -3.93 13.16
C SER A 61 3.63 -5.21 12.34
N ALA A 62 3.21 -6.30 12.97
CA ALA A 62 2.81 -7.53 12.28
C ALA A 62 1.33 -7.49 11.83
N LEU A 63 0.59 -6.44 12.18
CA LEU A 63 -0.80 -6.24 11.83
C LEU A 63 -0.94 -5.45 10.52
N GLY A 64 -1.94 -5.80 9.72
CA GLY A 64 -2.28 -5.12 8.46
C GLY A 64 -2.72 -6.10 7.38
N PRO A 65 -3.03 -5.61 6.16
CA PRO A 65 -3.33 -6.47 5.02
C PRO A 65 -2.20 -7.47 4.74
N GLY A 66 -2.52 -8.76 4.68
CA GLY A 66 -1.53 -9.84 4.50
C GLY A 66 -0.72 -10.20 5.75
N GLY A 67 -0.91 -9.48 6.86
CA GLY A 67 -0.31 -9.78 8.15
C GLY A 67 -1.24 -10.55 9.10
N LEU A 68 -0.91 -10.50 10.39
CA LEU A 68 -1.73 -11.10 11.44
C LEU A 68 -2.94 -10.22 11.75
N THR A 69 -4.04 -10.84 12.18
CA THR A 69 -5.14 -10.12 12.86
C THR A 69 -4.96 -10.24 14.36
N ARG A 70 -5.45 -9.25 15.13
CA ARG A 70 -5.33 -9.27 16.59
C ARG A 70 -5.98 -10.51 17.22
N GLU A 71 -7.10 -10.95 16.67
CA GLU A 71 -7.83 -12.13 17.13
C GLU A 71 -7.10 -13.44 16.81
N ARG A 72 -6.33 -13.49 15.71
CA ARG A 72 -5.66 -14.72 15.24
C ARG A 72 -4.18 -14.78 15.59
N ALA A 73 -3.60 -13.70 16.12
CA ALA A 73 -2.21 -13.69 16.57
C ALA A 73 -2.07 -14.56 17.83
N GLY A 74 -1.50 -15.77 17.66
CA GLY A 74 -1.23 -16.72 18.74
C GLY A 74 -0.12 -16.26 19.69
N PHE A 75 0.14 -17.07 20.73
CA PHE A 75 1.14 -16.74 21.76
C PHE A 75 2.57 -16.71 21.19
N GLU A 76 2.92 -17.66 20.34
CA GLU A 76 4.28 -17.82 19.78
C GLU A 76 4.79 -16.58 19.03
N VAL A 77 3.89 -15.86 18.34
CA VAL A 77 4.22 -14.65 17.58
C VAL A 77 4.21 -13.37 18.43
N ARG A 78 3.77 -13.45 19.70
CA ARG A 78 3.75 -12.34 20.66
C ARG A 78 4.91 -12.39 21.65
N ASP A 79 5.53 -13.56 21.81
CA ASP A 79 6.65 -13.75 22.72
C ASP A 79 7.95 -13.13 22.17
N VAL A 80 8.89 -12.84 23.06
CA VAL A 80 10.22 -12.34 22.69
C VAL A 80 11.11 -13.54 22.38
N HIS A 81 11.42 -13.73 21.11
CA HIS A 81 12.29 -14.82 20.68
C HIS A 81 13.76 -14.52 20.99
N SER A 82 14.46 -15.47 21.61
CA SER A 82 15.87 -15.34 22.03
C SER A 82 16.90 -15.53 20.91
N LEU A 83 16.43 -15.83 19.68
CA LEU A 83 17.15 -16.47 18.56
C LEU A 83 17.31 -17.99 18.71
#